data_AF-A0A7Z2V244-F1
#
_entry.id   AF-A0A7Z2V244-F1
#
_cell.length_a   1.000
_cell.length_b   1.000
_cell.length_c   1.000
_cell.angle_alpha   90.00
_cell.angle_beta   90.00
_cell.angle_gamma   90.00
#
_symmetry.space_group_name_H-M   'P 1'
#
loop_
_entity.id
_entity.type
_entity.pdbx_description
1 polymer ?
#
loop_
_entity_poly.entity_id
_entity_poly.type
_entity_poly.pdbx_seq_one_letter_code
_entity_poly.pdbx_strand_id
1 'polypeptide(L)' 'MQPIIIESAGRRVLPSTQPSGTWWQLTMGGRVIGWAEGYPAAVAKRERYEAARSNRHAQSS' A
#
# COMPACT_ATOMS: atom_id res chain seq x y z
N MET A 1 15.41 6.54 -6.43
CA MET A 1 14.40 5.48 -6.22
C MET A 1 13.17 6.14 -5.62
N GLN A 2 11.97 5.96 -6.18
CA GLN A 2 10.77 6.63 -5.65
C GLN A 2 10.22 5.89 -4.43
N PRO A 3 9.92 6.60 -3.33
CA PRO A 3 9.39 6.00 -2.11
C PRO A 3 7.96 5.50 -2.32
N ILE A 4 7.57 4.51 -1.52
CA ILE A 4 6.18 4.06 -1.42
C ILE A 4 5.53 4.82 -0.25
N ILE A 5 4.50 5.59 -0.56
CA ILE A 5 3.77 6.43 0.39
C ILE A 5 2.47 5.72 0.76
N ILE A 6 2.12 5.74 2.05
CA ILE A 6 0.84 5.22 2.55
C ILE A 6 -0.03 6.42 2.88
N GLU A 7 -1.19 6.50 2.25
CA GLU A 7 -2.12 7.62 2.42
C GLU A 7 -3.50 7.08 2.83
N SER A 8 -4.21 7.81 3.70
CA SER A 8 -5.56 7.43 4.08
C SER A 8 -6.50 7.64 2.90
N ALA A 9 -7.25 6.60 2.51
CA ALA A 9 -8.20 6.65 1.40
C ALA A 9 -9.59 7.13 1.82
N GLY A 10 -9.75 7.54 3.08
CA GLY A 10 -11.03 7.91 3.66
C GLY A 10 -11.94 6.72 3.96
N ARG A 11 -13.16 7.04 4.40
CA ARG A 11 -14.21 6.06 4.73
C ARG A 11 -14.92 5.65 3.44
N ARG A 12 -14.96 4.36 3.15
CA ARG A 12 -15.58 3.76 1.95
C ARG A 12 -17.03 4.24 1.80
N VAL A 13 -17.44 4.69 0.61
CA VAL A 13 -18.82 5.12 0.27
C VAL A 13 -19.66 3.96 -0.29
N LEU A 14 -19.26 2.71 -0.08
CA LEU A 14 -20.01 1.54 -0.55
C LEU A 14 -20.85 0.95 0.60
N PRO A 15 -22.14 0.64 0.37
CA PRO A 15 -22.99 0.02 1.37
C PRO A 15 -22.62 -1.46 1.47
N SER A 16 -21.62 -1.79 2.31
CA SER A 16 -21.40 -3.16 2.74
C SER A 16 -21.82 -3.30 4.20
N THR A 17 -22.52 -4.40 4.50
CA THR A 17 -23.13 -4.83 5.76
C THR A 17 -22.16 -5.02 6.94
N GLN A 18 -20.96 -4.43 6.90
CA GLN A 18 -19.99 -4.38 7.98
C GLN A 18 -19.12 -3.11 7.85
N PRO A 19 -19.29 -2.12 8.75
CA PRO A 19 -18.42 -0.95 8.79
C PRO A 19 -17.29 -1.18 9.80
N SER A 20 -16.08 -1.51 9.35
CA SER A 20 -14.95 -1.64 10.32
C SER A 20 -13.53 -1.43 9.78
N GLY A 21 -13.33 -1.03 8.53
CA GLY A 21 -11.98 -0.78 7.99
C GLY A 21 -11.78 0.62 7.44
N THR A 22 -10.87 1.40 8.04
CA THR A 22 -10.28 2.57 7.35
C THR A 22 -9.40 2.05 6.23
N TRP A 23 -9.67 2.48 5.00
CA TRP A 23 -8.88 2.08 3.85
C TRP A 23 -7.63 2.95 3.71
N TRP A 24 -6.56 2.34 3.25
CA TRP A 24 -5.28 2.97 3.00
C TRP A 24 -4.82 2.64 1.57
N GLN A 25 -4.32 3.64 0.86
CA GLN A 25 -3.74 3.48 -0.46
C GLN A 25 -2.21 3.54 -0.37
N LEU A 26 -1.56 2.77 -1.23
CA LEU A 26 -0.12 2.82 -1.43
C LEU A 26 0.15 3.48 -2.77
N THR A 27 0.91 4.57 -2.76
CA THR A 27 1.29 5.33 -3.96
C THR A 27 2.80 5.29 -4.17
N MET A 28 3.23 5.28 -5.42
CA MET A 28 4.63 5.32 -5.82
C MET A 28 4.75 6.17 -7.07
N GLY A 29 5.49 7.28 -6.98
CA GLY A 29 5.59 8.23 -8.09
C GLY A 29 4.27 8.86 -8.49
N GLY A 30 3.36 9.08 -7.53
CA GLY A 30 2.01 9.59 -7.80
C GLY A 30 1.04 8.57 -8.40
N ARG A 31 1.45 7.30 -8.59
CA ARG A 31 0.56 6.23 -9.07
C ARG A 31 0.17 5.29 -7.93
N VAL A 32 -1.12 4.96 -7.83
CA VAL A 32 -1.61 3.93 -6.91
C VAL A 32 -1.09 2.55 -7.33
N ILE A 33 -0.45 1.86 -6.40
CA ILE A 33 0.12 0.50 -6.58
C ILE A 33 -0.54 -0.54 -5.66
N GLY A 34 -1.44 -0.12 -4.77
CA GLY A 34 -2.20 -1.05 -3.95
C GLY A 34 -3.11 -0.39 -2.93
N TRP A 35 -4.01 -1.19 -2.39
CA TRP A 35 -4.92 -0.83 -1.30
C TRP A 35 -4.75 -1.81 -0.14
N ALA A 36 -5.08 -1.36 1.07
CA ALA A 36 -5.08 -2.16 2.28
C ALA A 36 -6.20 -1.72 3.24
N GLU A 37 -6.74 -2.70 3.97
CA GLU A 37 -7.69 -2.47 5.06
C GLU A 37 -6.90 -2.33 6.37
N GLY A 38 -6.91 -1.13 6.95
CA GLY A 38 -6.13 -0.81 8.14
C GLY A 38 -4.67 -0.46 7.85
N TYR A 39 -4.12 0.40 8.72
CA TYR A 39 -2.74 0.89 8.60
C TYR A 39 -1.70 -0.24 8.74
N PRO A 40 -1.83 -1.21 9.68
CA PRO A 40 -0.85 -2.30 9.79
C PRO A 40 -0.72 -3.13 8.50
N ALA A 41 -1.83 -3.40 7.82
CA ALA A 41 -1.82 -4.10 6.54
C ALA A 41 -1.15 -3.27 5.44
N ALA A 42 -1.32 -1.95 5.44
CA ALA A 42 -0.65 -1.06 4.51
C ALA A 42 0.88 -1.06 4.72
N VAL A 43 1.34 -1.03 5.97
CA VAL A 43 2.77 -1.07 6.32
C VAL A 43 3.40 -2.39 5.87
N ALA A 44 2.79 -3.52 6.23
CA ALA A 44 3.27 -4.84 5.81
C ALA A 44 3.35 -4.98 4.28
N LYS A 45 2.40 -4.36 3.55
CA LYS A 45 2.40 -4.36 2.09
C LYS A 45 3.53 -3.50 1.52
N ARG A 46 3.82 -2.34 2.12
CA ARG A 46 4.96 -1.48 1.75
C ARG A 46 6.27 -2.24 1.91
N GLU A 47 6.50 -2.86 3.06
CA GLU A 47 7.73 -3.62 3.36
C GLU A 47 7.96 -4.74 2.34
N ARG A 48 6.90 -5.48 1.98
CA ARG A 48 6.98 -6.50 0.93
C ARG A 48 7.36 -5.92 -0.42
N TYR A 49 6.78 -4.78 -0.80
CA TYR A 49 7.14 -4.12 -2.07
C TYR A 49 8.57 -3.58 -2.07
N GLU A 50 9.05 -3.06 -0.95
CA GLU A 50 10.43 -2.61 -0.79
C GLU A 50 11.41 -3.79 -0.86
N ALA A 51 11.16 -4.88 -0.12
CA ALA A 51 11.96 -6.09 -0.17
C ALA A 51 12.01 -6.72 -1.58
N ALA A 52 10.88 -6.78 -2.28
CA ALA A 52 10.82 -7.27 -3.65
C ALA A 52 11.57 -6.37 -4.66
N ARG A 53 11.71 -5.07 -4.37
CA ARG A 53 12.52 -4.15 -5.18
C ARG A 53 14.01 -4.32 -4.89
N SER A 54 14.39 -4.51 -3.63
CA SER A 54 15.77 -4.80 -3.24
C SER A 54 16.28 -6.09 -3.87
N ASN A 55 15.48 -7.16 -3.84
CA ASN A 55 15.86 -8.44 -4.47
C ASN A 55 15.99 -8.34 -5.99
N ARG A 56 15.12 -7.58 -6.67
CA ARG A 56 15.24 -7.37 -8.13
C ARG A 56 16.48 -6.58 -8.52
N HIS A 57 16.88 -5.61 -7.69
CA HIS A 57 18.10 -4.84 -7.94
C HIS A 57 19.35 -5.69 -7.70
N ALA A 58 19.34 -6.56 -6.69
CA ALA A 58 20.45 -7.48 -6.41
C ALA A 58 20.64 -8.58 -7.46
N GLN A 59 19.59 -8.98 -8.19
CA GLN A 59 19.66 -10.00 -9.25
C GLN A 59 20.06 -9.45 -10.63
N SER A 60 20.24 -8.12 -10.77
CA SER A 60 20.53 -7.46 -12.05
C SER A 60 21.96 -6.91 -12.14
N SER A 61 22.85 -7.30 -11.22
CA SER A 61 24.23 -6.82 -11.10
C SER A 61 25.26 -7.89 -11.42
#